data_AF-A0A4Z2C4J3-F1
#
_entry.id   AF-A0A4Z2C4J3-F1
#
_cell.length_a   1.000
_cell.length_b   1.000
_cell.length_c   1.000
_cell.angle_alpha   90.00
_cell.angle_beta   90.00
_cell.angle_gamma   90.00
#
_symmetry.space_group_name_H-M   'P 1'
#
loop_
_entity.id
_entity.type
_entity.pdbx_description
1 polymer ?
#
loop_
_entity_poly.entity_id
_entity_poly.type
_entity_poly.pdbx_seq_one_letter_code
_entity_poly.pdbx_strand_id
1 'polypeptide(L)'
;MEGLDVCSQQFSFSRSEEAVRRQHRRMLCDALMDQAVMPGVGNIIKNEALFDSGLHPAVKVEQLTAEQLLHVVKMTRDFTLLFYKCRKSGSALHKHFKVYKRSQCGRCFHVITVCRLGDNGRMTYFCERCQSGDPSGVRHQLPVRNSLIGWTHKNRTDDYVAKKEEEDWACQLCTLINEPGSKGL
;
A
#
# COMPACT_ATOMS: atom_id res chain seq x y z
N MET A 1 3.41 -4.73 18.60
CA MET A 1 3.30 -4.97 17.15
C MET A 1 2.18 -4.15 16.51
N GLU A 2 1.08 -3.84 17.22
CA GLU A 2 -0.07 -3.06 16.71
C GLU A 2 0.30 -1.75 15.97
N GLY A 3 1.35 -1.04 16.40
CA GLY A 3 1.79 0.19 15.73
C GLY A 3 2.31 0.04 14.29
N LEU A 4 2.52 -1.18 13.79
CA LEU A 4 2.92 -1.47 12.41
C LEU A 4 1.77 -2.03 11.56
N ASP A 5 0.68 -2.47 12.18
CA ASP A 5 -0.43 -3.10 11.48
C ASP A 5 -1.22 -2.07 10.68
N VAL A 6 -1.22 -2.22 9.35
CA VAL A 6 -1.87 -1.29 8.42
C VAL A 6 -3.39 -1.28 8.51
N CYS A 7 -3.99 -2.20 9.25
CA CYS A 7 -5.41 -2.22 9.59
C CYS A 7 -5.69 -1.62 10.98
N SER A 8 -4.72 -1.63 11.89
CA SER A 8 -4.92 -1.24 13.30
C SER A 8 -5.23 0.24 13.49
N GLN A 9 -6.02 0.56 14.52
CA GLN A 9 -6.28 1.93 14.98
C GLN A 9 -5.03 2.65 15.46
N GLN A 10 -4.09 1.89 16.03
CA GLN A 10 -2.87 2.41 16.66
C GLN A 10 -1.70 2.50 15.68
N PHE A 11 -1.98 2.39 14.38
CA PHE A 11 -0.96 2.46 13.32
C PHE A 11 -0.16 3.74 13.42
N SER A 12 1.17 3.60 13.40
CA SER A 12 2.10 4.71 13.50
C SER A 12 2.89 4.84 12.22
N PHE A 13 2.70 5.97 11.53
CA PHE A 13 3.44 6.29 10.31
C PHE A 13 4.96 6.32 10.55
N SER A 14 5.42 6.92 11.65
CA SER A 14 6.84 7.02 11.97
C SER A 14 7.46 5.66 12.27
N ARG A 15 6.79 4.81 13.07
CA ARG A 15 7.29 3.45 13.36
C ARG A 15 7.33 2.58 12.11
N SER A 16 6.32 2.69 11.25
CA SER A 16 6.25 1.94 10.01
C SER A 16 7.28 2.40 8.98
N GLU A 17 7.48 3.72 8.86
CA GLU A 17 8.59 4.30 8.07
C GLU A 17 9.93 3.73 8.55
N GLU A 18 10.18 3.75 9.87
CA GLU A 18 11.42 3.23 10.43
C GLU A 18 11.59 1.74 10.17
N ALA A 19 10.53 0.95 10.34
CA ALA A 19 10.55 -0.49 10.08
C ALA A 19 10.88 -0.78 8.61
N VAL A 20 10.27 -0.06 7.67
CA VAL A 20 10.56 -0.19 6.24
C VAL A 20 11.99 0.25 5.95
N ARG A 21 12.44 1.40 6.48
CA ARG A 21 13.81 1.93 6.31
C ARG A 21 14.89 0.93 6.73
N ARG A 22 14.66 0.17 7.81
CA ARG A 22 15.60 -0.88 8.27
C ARG A 22 15.80 -1.99 7.22
N GLN A 23 14.87 -2.18 6.29
CA GLN A 23 14.96 -3.12 5.16
C GLN A 23 15.79 -2.60 3.97
N HIS A 24 16.73 -1.68 4.22
CA HIS A 24 17.52 -0.92 3.24
C HIS A 24 17.98 -1.68 1.97
N ARG A 25 18.43 -2.94 2.08
CA ARG A 25 18.93 -3.72 0.92
C ARG A 25 17.85 -4.38 0.06
N ARG A 26 16.63 -4.48 0.56
CA ARG A 26 15.53 -5.22 -0.09
C ARG A 26 14.83 -4.34 -1.12
N MET A 27 14.22 -4.99 -2.12
CA MET A 27 13.27 -4.32 -3.01
C MET A 27 12.07 -3.84 -2.18
N LEU A 28 11.55 -2.67 -2.55
CA LEU A 28 10.42 -2.03 -1.88
C LEU A 28 9.19 -2.95 -1.88
N CYS A 29 8.94 -3.68 -2.97
CA CYS A 29 7.86 -4.65 -3.06
C CYS A 29 7.94 -5.78 -2.03
N ASP A 30 9.15 -6.21 -1.65
CA ASP A 30 9.37 -7.26 -0.65
C ASP A 30 9.29 -6.70 0.77
N ALA A 31 9.88 -5.53 1.01
CA ALA A 31 9.84 -4.87 2.30
C ALA A 31 8.39 -4.57 2.73
N LEU A 32 7.55 -4.08 1.81
CA LEU A 32 6.13 -3.81 2.09
C LEU A 32 5.31 -5.08 2.32
N MET A 33 5.72 -6.22 1.76
CA MET A 33 4.98 -7.48 1.86
C MET A 33 5.38 -8.34 3.06
N ASP A 34 6.39 -7.92 3.80
CA ASP A 34 6.88 -8.59 4.99
C ASP A 34 5.96 -8.30 6.19
N GLN A 35 5.35 -9.35 6.75
CA GLN A 35 4.40 -9.21 7.85
C GLN A 35 5.07 -8.78 9.16
N ALA A 36 6.39 -8.91 9.31
CA ALA A 36 7.13 -8.33 10.44
C ALA A 36 7.36 -6.82 10.29
N VAL A 37 7.20 -6.27 9.08
CA VAL A 37 7.47 -4.87 8.75
C VAL A 37 6.18 -4.08 8.55
N MET A 38 5.26 -4.61 7.74
CA MET A 38 3.97 -4.02 7.41
C MET A 38 2.87 -5.10 7.45
N PRO A 39 2.53 -5.62 8.64
CA PRO A 39 1.47 -6.62 8.79
C PRO A 39 0.15 -6.11 8.20
N GLY A 40 -0.54 -6.99 7.47
CA GLY A 40 -1.78 -6.68 6.77
C GLY A 40 -1.59 -6.23 5.31
N VAL A 41 -0.37 -5.93 4.86
CA VAL A 41 -0.13 -5.60 3.44
C VAL A 41 -0.10 -6.87 2.58
N GLY A 42 -1.09 -6.95 1.68
CA GLY A 42 -1.19 -7.99 0.67
C GLY A 42 -0.88 -7.50 -0.74
N ASN A 43 -0.92 -8.43 -1.72
CA ASN A 43 -0.46 -8.15 -3.09
C ASN A 43 -1.23 -7.01 -3.77
N ILE A 44 -2.54 -6.87 -3.49
CA ILE A 44 -3.37 -5.80 -4.05
C ILE A 44 -2.91 -4.45 -3.51
N ILE A 45 -2.81 -4.33 -2.18
CA ILE A 45 -2.41 -3.12 -1.48
C ILE A 45 -1.00 -2.70 -1.95
N LYS A 46 -0.06 -3.64 -1.99
CA LYS A 46 1.31 -3.40 -2.50
C LYS A 46 1.30 -2.78 -3.90
N ASN A 47 0.60 -3.39 -4.87
CA ASN A 47 0.62 -2.90 -6.25
C ASN A 47 0.00 -1.50 -6.37
N GLU A 48 -1.13 -1.27 -5.71
CA GLU A 48 -1.84 0.02 -5.79
C GLU A 48 -1.12 1.13 -5.02
N ALA A 49 -0.55 0.83 -3.85
CA ALA A 49 0.23 1.79 -3.07
C ALA A 49 1.51 2.22 -3.80
N LEU A 50 2.25 1.27 -4.40
CA LEU A 50 3.44 1.58 -5.19
C LEU A 50 3.13 2.43 -6.42
N PHE A 51 1.99 2.16 -7.06
CA PHE A 51 1.50 2.98 -8.15
C PHE A 51 1.19 4.42 -7.69
N ASP A 52 0.49 4.56 -6.57
CA ASP A 52 0.15 5.88 -6.03
C ASP A 52 1.37 6.67 -5.57
N SER A 53 2.42 5.99 -5.11
CA SER A 53 3.71 6.60 -4.79
C SER A 53 4.57 6.91 -6.02
N GLY A 54 4.21 6.43 -7.21
CA GLY A 54 5.00 6.62 -8.44
C GLY A 54 6.35 5.90 -8.42
N LEU A 55 6.49 4.86 -7.59
CA LEU A 55 7.75 4.14 -7.41
C LEU A 55 7.69 2.77 -8.08
N HIS A 56 8.77 2.43 -8.79
CA HIS A 56 8.91 1.11 -9.37
C HIS A 56 9.06 0.06 -8.26
N PRO A 57 8.39 -1.10 -8.35
CA PRO A 57 8.40 -2.11 -7.29
C PRO A 57 9.79 -2.63 -6.90
N ALA A 58 10.73 -2.65 -7.86
CA ALA A 58 12.11 -3.11 -7.68
C ALA A 58 13.08 -2.07 -7.08
N VAL A 59 12.63 -0.82 -6.86
CA VAL A 59 13.47 0.20 -6.18
C VAL A 59 13.90 -0.35 -4.83
N LYS A 60 15.17 -0.19 -4.48
CA LYS A 60 15.66 -0.60 -3.15
C LYS A 60 15.26 0.44 -2.11
N VAL A 61 14.97 -0.02 -0.90
CA VAL A 61 14.61 0.88 0.22
C VAL A 61 15.70 1.93 0.46
N GLU A 62 16.98 1.57 0.37
CA GLU A 62 18.11 2.50 0.56
C GLU A 62 18.18 3.64 -0.46
N GLN A 63 17.50 3.51 -1.60
CA GLN A 63 17.47 4.55 -2.64
C GLN A 63 16.44 5.65 -2.34
N LEU A 64 15.57 5.45 -1.35
CA LEU A 64 14.47 6.34 -1.02
C LEU A 64 14.88 7.33 0.07
N THR A 65 14.48 8.59 -0.08
CA THR A 65 14.56 9.54 1.03
C THR A 65 13.51 9.22 2.10
N ALA A 66 13.70 9.73 3.32
CA ALA A 66 12.73 9.57 4.40
C ALA A 66 11.33 10.09 4.02
N GLU A 67 11.26 11.16 3.21
CA GLU A 67 9.99 11.69 2.71
C GLU A 67 9.30 10.71 1.75
N GLN A 68 10.05 10.06 0.86
CA GLN A 68 9.49 9.08 -0.07
C GLN A 68 9.02 7.83 0.67
N LEU A 69 9.79 7.37 1.68
CA LEU A 69 9.40 6.26 2.53
C LEU A 69 8.10 6.56 3.28
N LEU A 70 8.02 7.73 3.91
CA LEU A 70 6.80 8.18 4.59
C LEU A 70 5.61 8.26 3.62
N HIS A 71 5.84 8.74 2.39
CA HIS A 71 4.82 8.80 1.36
C HIS A 71 4.32 7.41 0.95
N VAL A 72 5.20 6.43 0.78
CA VAL A 72 4.81 5.04 0.48
C VAL A 72 4.00 4.43 1.63
N VAL A 73 4.43 4.62 2.87
CA VAL A 73 3.69 4.16 4.05
C VAL A 73 2.31 4.81 4.09
N LYS A 74 2.21 6.10 3.75
CA LYS A 74 0.94 6.82 3.61
C LYS A 74 0.02 6.21 2.55
N MET A 75 0.51 6.01 1.33
CA MET A 75 -0.30 5.43 0.25
C MET A 75 -0.74 4.00 0.56
N THR A 76 0.11 3.25 1.25
CA THR A 76 -0.20 1.89 1.74
C THR A 76 -1.35 1.92 2.73
N ARG A 77 -1.30 2.80 3.74
CA ARG A 77 -2.37 2.96 4.72
C ARG A 77 -3.66 3.47 4.08
N ASP A 78 -3.59 4.49 3.23
CA ASP A 78 -4.76 5.09 2.57
C ASP A 78 -5.52 4.05 1.72
N PHE A 79 -4.80 3.26 0.92
CA PHE A 79 -5.42 2.21 0.12
C PHE A 79 -5.99 1.07 0.98
N THR A 80 -5.35 0.76 2.12
CA THR A 80 -5.85 -0.23 3.07
C THR A 80 -7.18 0.19 3.67
N LEU A 81 -7.32 1.46 4.07
CA LEU A 81 -8.58 2.02 4.58
C LEU A 81 -9.68 2.02 3.51
N LEU A 82 -9.34 2.32 2.24
CA LEU A 82 -10.27 2.19 1.12
C LEU A 82 -10.71 0.74 0.92
N PHE A 83 -9.75 -0.19 0.89
CA PHE A 83 -10.01 -1.63 0.76
C PHE A 83 -11.03 -2.07 1.80
N TYR A 84 -10.77 -1.70 3.04
CA TYR A 84 -11.60 -2.01 4.19
C TYR A 84 -13.02 -1.44 4.06
N LYS A 85 -13.14 -0.16 3.72
CA LYS A 85 -14.44 0.48 3.49
C LYS A 85 -15.25 -0.24 2.42
N CYS A 86 -14.62 -0.59 1.29
CA CYS A 86 -15.28 -1.35 0.21
C CYS A 86 -15.75 -2.72 0.70
N ARG A 87 -14.95 -3.42 1.51
CA ARG A 87 -15.34 -4.71 2.08
C ARG A 87 -16.56 -4.59 2.97
N LYS A 88 -16.55 -3.63 3.89
CA LYS A 88 -17.64 -3.42 4.84
C LYS A 88 -18.95 -3.01 4.16
N SER A 89 -18.88 -2.17 3.13
CA SER A 89 -20.06 -1.73 2.39
C SER A 89 -20.50 -2.70 1.29
N GLY A 90 -19.81 -3.84 1.11
CA GLY A 90 -20.04 -4.76 -0.01
C GLY A 90 -19.76 -4.13 -1.38
N SER A 91 -19.05 -2.99 -1.43
CA SER A 91 -18.76 -2.28 -2.67
C SER A 91 -17.64 -2.95 -3.45
N ALA A 92 -17.75 -2.85 -4.78
CA ALA A 92 -16.82 -3.46 -5.72
C ALA A 92 -15.43 -2.81 -5.67
N LEU A 93 -14.52 -3.38 -4.87
CA LEU A 93 -13.14 -2.90 -4.72
C LEU A 93 -12.39 -2.77 -6.06
N HIS A 94 -12.65 -3.66 -7.02
CA HIS A 94 -11.97 -3.65 -8.32
C HIS A 94 -12.19 -2.37 -9.13
N LYS A 95 -13.23 -1.59 -8.82
CA LYS A 95 -13.47 -0.27 -9.42
C LYS A 95 -12.41 0.76 -9.05
N HIS A 96 -11.64 0.50 -8.00
CA HIS A 96 -10.57 1.38 -7.51
C HIS A 96 -9.17 0.95 -7.97
N PHE A 97 -9.03 -0.17 -8.70
CA PHE A 97 -7.73 -0.63 -9.17
C PHE A 97 -7.22 0.19 -10.35
N LYS A 98 -6.00 0.70 -10.20
CA LYS A 98 -5.28 1.47 -11.23
C LYS A 98 -4.29 0.61 -12.00
N VAL A 99 -3.77 -0.45 -11.37
CA VAL A 99 -2.80 -1.37 -12.00
C VAL A 99 -3.14 -2.85 -11.78
N TYR A 100 -3.68 -3.22 -10.62
CA TYR A 100 -3.87 -4.62 -10.27
C TYR A 100 -4.92 -5.29 -11.16
N LYS A 101 -4.51 -6.36 -11.87
CA LYS A 101 -5.35 -7.07 -12.84
C LYS A 101 -6.00 -6.15 -13.89
N ARG A 102 -5.32 -5.06 -14.26
CA ARG A 102 -5.71 -4.17 -15.36
C ARG A 102 -4.82 -4.47 -16.56
N SER A 103 -5.37 -4.34 -17.77
CA SER A 103 -4.59 -4.40 -19.02
C SER A 103 -3.88 -3.08 -19.32
N GLN A 104 -4.46 -1.96 -18.89
CA GLN A 104 -3.97 -0.61 -19.09
C GLN A 104 -3.97 0.18 -17.78
N CYS A 105 -3.00 1.07 -17.64
CA CYS A 105 -2.84 1.99 -16.53
C CYS A 105 -4.04 2.92 -16.37
N GLY A 106 -4.60 2.96 -15.15
CA GLY A 106 -5.73 3.83 -14.81
C GLY A 106 -5.42 5.34 -14.82
N ARG A 107 -4.17 5.76 -15.06
CA ARG A 107 -3.76 7.18 -15.17
C ARG A 107 -3.34 7.57 -16.58
N CYS A 108 -2.44 6.81 -17.21
CA CYS A 108 -1.85 7.18 -18.51
C CYS A 108 -2.24 6.24 -19.66
N PHE A 109 -3.09 5.23 -19.41
CA PHE A 109 -3.55 4.24 -20.40
C PHE A 109 -2.46 3.38 -21.06
N HIS A 110 -1.20 3.51 -20.63
CA HIS A 110 -0.12 2.61 -21.05
C HIS A 110 -0.39 1.17 -20.61
N VAL A 111 0.14 0.19 -21.35
CA VAL A 111 -0.03 -1.23 -21.01
C VAL A 111 0.57 -1.52 -19.62
N ILE A 112 -0.08 -2.39 -18.85
CA ILE A 112 0.45 -2.80 -17.54
C ILE A 112 1.47 -3.92 -17.72
N THR A 113 2.64 -3.73 -17.12
CA THR A 113 3.66 -4.78 -17.01
C THR A 113 3.28 -5.71 -15.86
N VAL A 114 3.33 -7.02 -16.14
CA VAL A 114 3.01 -8.07 -15.18
C VAL A 114 4.17 -9.05 -15.13
N CYS A 115 4.82 -9.17 -13.98
CA CYS A 115 5.93 -10.10 -13.78
C CYS A 115 5.92 -10.71 -12.37
N ARG A 116 6.74 -11.74 -12.16
CA ARG A 116 7.08 -12.21 -10.81
C ARG A 116 8.31 -11.46 -10.36
N LEU A 117 8.21 -10.79 -9.21
CA LEU A 117 9.27 -9.94 -8.68
C LEU A 117 9.48 -10.24 -7.19
N GLY A 118 10.72 -10.01 -6.74
CA GLY A 118 11.13 -10.14 -5.36
C GLY A 118 11.48 -11.56 -4.94
N ASP A 119 11.98 -11.71 -3.72
CA ASP A 119 12.53 -12.97 -3.18
C ASP A 119 11.51 -14.13 -3.24
N ASN A 120 10.23 -13.80 -3.07
CA ASN A 120 9.14 -14.77 -3.07
C ASN A 120 8.45 -14.94 -4.44
N GLY A 121 8.97 -14.30 -5.50
CA GLY A 121 8.44 -14.40 -6.87
C GLY A 121 6.96 -14.04 -6.98
N ARG A 122 6.49 -13.03 -6.22
CA ARG A 122 5.07 -12.66 -6.15
C ARG A 122 4.69 -11.87 -7.41
N MET A 123 3.50 -12.18 -7.97
CA MET A 123 2.96 -11.48 -9.13
C MET A 123 2.80 -9.98 -8.83
N THR A 124 3.40 -9.13 -9.67
CA THR A 124 3.46 -7.68 -9.49
C THR A 124 2.94 -7.00 -10.75
N TYR A 125 2.09 -5.99 -10.57
CA TYR A 125 1.45 -5.22 -11.64
C TYR A 125 1.91 -3.77 -11.49
N PHE A 126 2.48 -3.19 -12.54
CA PHE A 126 2.97 -1.82 -12.49
C PHE A 126 2.95 -1.17 -13.88
N CYS A 127 3.04 0.16 -13.90
CA CYS A 127 3.07 0.95 -15.13
C CYS A 127 4.46 1.58 -15.32
N GLU A 128 5.20 1.13 -16.32
CA GLU A 128 6.57 1.62 -16.64
C GLU A 128 6.65 3.12 -16.89
N ARG A 129 5.56 3.75 -17.34
CA ARG A 129 5.52 5.21 -17.54
C ARG A 129 5.23 6.02 -16.29
N CYS A 130 4.55 5.44 -15.31
CA CYS A 130 4.10 6.16 -14.11
C CYS A 130 4.93 5.85 -12.87
N GLN A 131 5.71 4.77 -12.90
CA GLN A 131 6.48 4.29 -11.77
C GLN A 131 7.96 4.29 -12.13
N SER A 132 8.73 5.20 -11.51
CA SER A 132 10.14 5.39 -11.82
C SER A 132 11.02 4.38 -11.09
N GLY A 133 11.98 3.79 -11.80
CA GLY A 133 13.09 3.03 -11.22
C GLY A 133 14.19 3.91 -10.62
N ASP A 134 14.23 5.18 -11.00
CA ASP A 134 15.07 6.20 -10.39
C ASP A 134 14.21 7.09 -9.48
N PRO A 135 14.28 6.92 -8.16
CA PRO A 135 13.47 7.70 -7.22
C PRO A 135 13.90 9.16 -7.11
N SER A 136 15.08 9.55 -7.62
CA SER A 136 15.57 10.94 -7.52
C SER A 136 14.69 11.96 -8.26
N GLY A 137 14.07 11.52 -9.37
CA GLY A 137 13.14 12.32 -10.16
C GLY A 137 11.70 12.32 -9.62
N VAL A 138 11.38 11.47 -8.64
CA VAL A 138 10.03 11.37 -8.08
C VAL A 138 9.85 12.52 -7.08
N ARG A 139 9.42 13.68 -7.60
CA ARG A 139 8.97 14.79 -6.77
C ARG A 139 7.60 14.46 -6.20
N HIS A 140 7.56 14.14 -4.92
CA HIS A 140 6.31 14.10 -4.18
C HIS A 140 5.80 15.53 -4.04
N GLN A 141 5.00 16.00 -5.00
CA GLN A 141 3.92 16.87 -4.56
C GLN A 141 3.04 15.97 -3.71
N LEU A 142 3.24 15.98 -2.38
CA LEU A 142 2.16 15.64 -1.45
C LEU A 142 0.94 16.33 -2.06
N PRO A 143 -0.10 15.59 -2.46
CA PRO A 143 -1.17 16.24 -3.16
C PRO A 143 -1.75 17.29 -2.23
N VAL A 144 -1.47 18.57 -2.49
CA VAL A 144 -2.16 19.68 -1.83
C VAL A 144 -3.65 19.58 -2.16
N ARG A 145 -3.97 18.90 -3.27
CA ARG A 145 -5.19 18.14 -3.55
C ARG A 145 -4.94 17.32 -4.81
N ASN A 146 -4.94 15.99 -4.72
CA ASN A 146 -5.20 15.15 -5.90
C ASN A 146 -6.60 14.56 -5.79
N SER A 147 -7.24 14.53 -6.94
CA SER A 147 -8.64 14.35 -7.25
C SER A 147 -9.23 12.96 -6.93
N LEU A 148 -8.79 12.34 -5.84
CA LEU A 148 -9.50 11.27 -5.12
C LEU A 148 -10.10 11.77 -3.79
N ILE A 149 -9.69 12.97 -3.33
CA ILE A 149 -10.18 13.64 -2.10
C ILE A 149 -11.42 14.51 -2.34
N GLY A 150 -11.98 14.53 -3.56
CA GLY A 150 -13.27 15.18 -3.83
C GLY A 150 -14.46 14.59 -3.05
N TRP A 151 -14.29 13.45 -2.39
CA TRP A 151 -15.34 12.78 -1.63
C TRP A 151 -15.32 13.06 -0.11
N THR A 152 -14.28 13.70 0.42
CA THR A 152 -14.17 13.97 1.86
C THR A 152 -14.42 15.41 2.27
N HIS A 153 -14.65 16.34 1.32
CA HIS A 153 -15.16 17.67 1.66
C HIS A 153 -16.70 17.69 1.75
N LYS A 154 -17.21 16.93 2.72
CA LYS A 154 -18.20 17.47 3.65
C LYS A 154 -17.49 17.49 5.00
N ASN A 155 -17.36 18.67 5.58
CA ASN A 155 -16.77 18.92 6.90
C ASN A 155 -17.10 17.81 7.92
N ARG A 156 -16.17 16.87 8.09
CA ARG A 156 -15.96 16.06 9.29
C ARG A 156 -14.73 15.17 9.06
N THR A 157 -13.81 15.23 10.00
CA THR A 157 -12.83 14.18 10.28
C THR A 157 -13.58 12.87 10.53
N ASP A 158 -13.94 12.14 9.49
CA ASP A 158 -14.30 10.73 9.65
C ASP A 158 -12.99 9.95 9.75
N ASP A 159 -12.46 9.94 10.98
CA ASP A 159 -11.53 8.94 11.48
C ASP A 159 -12.23 7.59 11.39
N TYR A 160 -12.29 7.03 10.18
CA TYR A 160 -12.88 5.72 10.00
C TYR A 160 -11.90 4.67 10.48
N VAL A 161 -12.05 4.34 11.76
CA VAL A 161 -11.18 3.41 12.45
C VAL A 161 -11.75 1.99 12.35
N ALA A 162 -10.89 1.03 12.00
CA ALA A 162 -11.31 -0.37 11.88
C ALA A 162 -11.67 -0.96 13.24
N LYS A 163 -12.83 -1.60 13.40
CA LYS A 163 -13.22 -2.24 14.67
C LYS A 163 -12.56 -3.62 14.81
N LYS A 164 -12.50 -4.11 16.05
CA LYS A 164 -11.88 -5.38 16.43
C LYS A 164 -12.45 -6.60 15.69
N GLU A 165 -13.75 -6.60 15.39
CA GLU A 165 -14.40 -7.67 14.60
C GLU A 165 -13.92 -7.71 13.14
N GLU A 166 -13.21 -6.68 12.71
CA GLU A 166 -12.83 -6.43 11.33
C GLU A 166 -11.30 -6.54 11.16
N GLU A 167 -10.57 -6.85 12.24
CA GLU A 167 -9.16 -7.22 12.27
C GLU A 167 -8.95 -8.70 11.90
N ASP A 168 -9.93 -9.58 12.13
CA ASP A 168 -9.78 -11.01 11.82
C ASP A 168 -10.36 -11.38 10.44
N TRP A 169 -9.52 -11.43 9.40
CA TRP A 169 -9.97 -11.80 8.05
C TRP A 169 -8.87 -12.29 7.10
N ALA A 170 -9.20 -13.29 6.27
CA ALA A 170 -8.35 -13.82 5.20
C ALA A 170 -8.93 -13.54 3.81
N CYS A 171 -8.13 -12.93 2.92
CA CYS A 171 -8.51 -12.71 1.53
C CYS A 171 -8.27 -13.97 0.69
N GLN A 172 -9.31 -14.52 0.07
CA GLN A 172 -9.15 -15.66 -0.85
C GLN A 172 -8.54 -15.28 -2.23
N LEU A 173 -8.31 -13.99 -2.49
CA LEU A 173 -7.83 -13.48 -3.80
C LEU A 173 -6.42 -12.87 -3.75
N CYS A 174 -5.91 -12.54 -2.58
CA CYS A 174 -4.55 -12.10 -2.37
C CYS A 174 -4.07 -12.65 -1.03
N THR A 175 -2.79 -12.97 -0.88
CA THR A 175 -2.18 -13.69 0.27
C THR A 175 -2.22 -12.94 1.61
N LEU A 176 -3.23 -12.10 1.83
CA LEU A 176 -3.48 -11.31 3.02
C LEU A 176 -4.23 -12.21 4.00
N ILE A 177 -3.51 -12.70 5.01
CA ILE A 177 -4.07 -13.36 6.18
C ILE A 177 -3.83 -12.38 7.32
N ASN A 178 -4.88 -11.73 7.81
CA ASN A 178 -4.79 -11.02 9.08
C ASN A 178 -5.11 -12.05 10.17
N GLU A 179 -4.06 -12.64 10.75
CA GLU A 179 -4.22 -13.52 11.91
C GLU A 179 -4.23 -12.65 13.18
N PRO A 180 -5.15 -12.92 14.13
CA PRO A 180 -5.19 -12.17 15.39
C PRO A 180 -3.83 -12.24 16.06
N GLY A 181 -3.25 -11.08 16.37
CA GLY A 181 -2.03 -10.98 17.16
C GLY A 181 -2.17 -11.86 18.39
N SER A 182 -1.32 -12.90 18.48
CA SER A 182 -1.31 -13.91 19.52
C SER A 182 -1.67 -13.30 20.88
N LYS A 183 -2.82 -13.69 21.44
CA LYS A 183 -3.11 -13.45 22.86
C LYS A 183 -1.93 -14.03 23.62
N GLY A 184 -1.14 -13.16 24.25
CA GLY A 184 -0.04 -13.56 25.11
C GLY A 184 -0.57 -14.59 26.12
N LEU A 185 0.14 -15.72 26.20
CA LEU A 185 0.12 -16.58 27.38
C LEU A 185 0.76 -15.83 28.55
#